data_AF-A0A7Z2GLT0-F1
#
_entry.id   AF-A0A7Z2GLT0-F1
#
_cell.length_a   1.000
_cell.length_b   1.000
_cell.length_c   1.000
_cell.angle_alpha   90.00
_cell.angle_beta   90.00
_cell.angle_gamma   90.00
#
_symmetry.space_group_name_H-M   'P 1'
#
loop_
_entity.id
_entity.type
_entity.pdbx_description
1 polymer ?
#
loop_
_entity_poly.entity_id
_entity_poly.type
_entity_poly.pdbx_seq_one_letter_code
_entity_poly.pdbx_strand_id
1 'polypeptide(L)'
;MDKPIVPLTYEQLDHWVESLQPALIAEEFAMVVGILRGGAPLALMVSHATGASVAFLRYDRGTREVRWDSTLPLPEPGSKVLLCEDIAGRGNTLVDCIGFLREHGVVVRTLTGAFDDLSRLRPDYSIDASGYFALFPWERQAYTERYRADWSRDAKGEGTRMADDHEYAVYAIDLDGVLLPDISPTRYDEDLTAALAERDALVPFDRLPGIDLKHTRAIITGRPEMDRERTRVWLERHGFGHLELVMRTPDSHDESPTGAAAHKAAAAIKCGVTHFIESDPVQAILIAQSAPLLRVIWWNAQTRTGTLIGASAWS
;
A
#
# COMPACT_ATOMS: atom_id res chain seq x y z
N MET A 1 -9.63 -9.63 -12.03
CA MET A 1 -8.25 -9.12 -11.90
C MET A 1 -7.55 -10.27 -11.24
N ASP A 2 -7.05 -11.21 -12.03
CA ASP A 2 -6.79 -12.58 -11.55
C ASP A 2 -5.29 -12.82 -11.37
N LYS A 3 -4.46 -11.79 -11.57
CA LYS A 3 -3.03 -11.84 -11.27
C LYS A 3 -2.80 -11.59 -9.79
N PRO A 4 -1.92 -12.35 -9.13
CA PRO A 4 -1.46 -12.03 -7.79
C PRO A 4 -0.81 -10.64 -7.76
N ILE A 5 -1.02 -9.92 -6.66
CA ILE A 5 -0.43 -8.60 -6.44
C ILE A 5 0.97 -8.78 -5.86
N VAL A 6 1.95 -8.05 -6.39
CA VAL A 6 3.26 -7.88 -5.76
C VAL A 6 3.36 -6.45 -5.21
N PRO A 7 3.26 -6.26 -3.88
CA PRO A 7 3.43 -4.94 -3.29
C PRO A 7 4.91 -4.56 -3.29
N LEU A 8 5.21 -3.32 -3.67
CA LEU A 8 6.53 -2.70 -3.54
C LEU A 8 6.47 -1.61 -2.48
N THR A 9 7.30 -1.66 -1.45
CA THR A 9 7.39 -0.60 -0.41
C THR A 9 8.46 0.44 -0.76
N TYR A 10 8.45 1.56 -0.04
CA TYR A 10 9.52 2.56 -0.18
C TYR A 10 10.89 1.96 0.16
N GLU A 11 10.97 1.17 1.22
CA GLU A 11 12.20 0.52 1.69
C GLU A 11 12.70 -0.51 0.66
N GLN A 12 11.82 -1.28 0.04
CA GLN A 12 12.21 -2.24 -1.00
C GLN A 12 12.76 -1.54 -2.25
N LEU A 13 12.12 -0.45 -2.67
CA LEU A 13 12.59 0.33 -3.81
C LEU A 13 13.92 1.03 -3.50
N ASP A 14 14.08 1.54 -2.28
CA ASP A 14 15.31 2.17 -1.81
C ASP A 14 16.48 1.19 -1.79
N HIS A 15 16.33 0.04 -1.11
CA HIS A 15 17.32 -1.03 -1.11
C HIS A 15 17.65 -1.54 -2.52
N TRP A 16 16.65 -1.62 -3.40
CA TRP A 16 16.88 -2.00 -4.79
C TRP A 16 17.76 -0.96 -5.52
N VAL A 17 17.46 0.34 -5.38
CA VAL A 17 18.28 1.41 -5.96
C VAL A 17 19.70 1.42 -5.36
N GLU A 18 19.83 1.25 -4.05
CA GLU A 18 21.14 1.11 -3.38
C GLU A 18 21.94 -0.05 -3.96
N SER A 19 21.31 -1.20 -4.21
CA SER A 19 21.97 -2.37 -4.81
C SER A 19 22.50 -2.11 -6.22
N LEU A 20 21.91 -1.16 -6.95
CA LEU A 20 22.32 -0.75 -8.29
C LEU A 20 23.37 0.37 -8.29
N GLN A 21 23.60 1.03 -7.15
CA GLN A 21 24.39 2.27 -7.07
C GLN A 21 25.76 2.18 -7.77
N PRO A 22 26.61 1.15 -7.57
CA PRO A 22 27.92 1.10 -8.23
C PRO A 22 27.80 1.07 -9.76
N ALA A 23 26.81 0.34 -10.30
CA ALA A 23 26.58 0.26 -11.74
C ALA A 23 26.03 1.57 -12.30
N LEU A 24 25.14 2.24 -11.56
CA LEU A 24 24.56 3.52 -11.98
C LEU A 24 25.59 4.65 -11.95
N ILE A 25 26.51 4.67 -10.98
CA ILE A 25 27.62 5.63 -10.93
C ILE A 25 28.56 5.42 -12.12
N ALA A 26 28.90 4.16 -12.45
CA ALA A 26 29.80 3.84 -13.56
C ALA A 26 29.25 4.23 -14.95
N GLU A 27 27.94 4.43 -15.08
CA GLU A 27 27.31 4.90 -16.32
C GLU A 27 27.54 6.39 -16.60
N GLU A 28 27.95 7.17 -15.58
CA GLU A 28 28.22 8.60 -15.65
C GLU A 28 27.05 9.41 -16.26
N PHE A 29 25.85 9.19 -15.74
CA PHE A 29 24.66 9.94 -16.19
C PHE A 29 24.81 11.44 -15.91
N ALA A 30 24.65 12.25 -16.95
CA ALA A 30 24.59 13.71 -16.80
C ALA A 30 23.38 14.15 -15.96
N MET A 31 22.29 13.38 -16.04
CA MET A 31 21.05 13.68 -15.33
C MET A 31 20.16 12.43 -15.19
N VAL A 32 19.41 12.38 -14.09
CA VAL A 32 18.29 11.46 -13.89
C VAL A 32 16.99 12.22 -14.22
N VAL A 33 16.14 11.65 -15.07
CA VAL A 33 14.93 12.29 -15.57
C VAL A 33 13.72 11.46 -15.15
N GLY A 34 12.86 11.97 -14.28
CA GLY A 34 11.62 11.29 -13.90
C GLY A 34 10.44 11.65 -14.79
N ILE A 35 9.64 10.68 -15.23
CA ILE A 35 8.36 10.96 -15.88
C ILE A 35 7.31 11.23 -14.80
N LEU A 36 6.72 12.43 -14.81
CA LEU A 36 5.70 12.79 -13.85
C LEU A 36 4.39 12.05 -14.15
N ARG A 37 3.71 11.48 -13.15
CA ARG A 37 4.04 11.54 -11.71
C ARG A 37 4.81 10.32 -11.19
N GLY A 38 4.60 9.16 -11.83
CA GLY A 38 5.02 7.84 -11.34
C GLY A 38 6.52 7.66 -11.22
N GLY A 39 7.29 8.16 -12.19
CA GLY A 39 8.75 8.08 -12.19
C GLY A 39 9.47 9.03 -11.23
N ALA A 40 8.76 9.99 -10.63
CA ALA A 40 9.39 11.01 -9.78
C ALA A 40 10.06 10.46 -8.51
N PRO A 41 9.41 9.56 -7.73
CA PRO A 41 10.03 8.98 -6.54
C PRO A 41 11.34 8.24 -6.86
N LEU A 42 11.33 7.44 -7.93
CA LEU A 42 12.52 6.68 -8.36
C LEU A 42 13.63 7.59 -8.86
N ALA A 43 13.30 8.63 -9.65
CA ALA A 43 14.29 9.61 -10.09
C ALA A 43 14.99 10.30 -8.92
N LEU A 44 14.24 10.64 -7.86
CA LEU A 44 14.77 11.25 -6.65
C LEU A 44 15.63 10.29 -5.82
N MET A 45 15.20 9.04 -5.66
CA MET A 45 15.99 7.99 -4.99
C MET A 45 17.33 7.78 -5.70
N VAL A 46 17.31 7.63 -7.03
CA VAL A 46 18.53 7.42 -7.81
C VAL A 46 19.44 8.66 -7.78
N SER A 47 18.86 9.86 -7.86
CA SER A 47 19.63 11.11 -7.73
C SER A 47 20.35 11.20 -6.38
N HIS A 48 19.69 10.83 -5.27
CA HIS A 48 20.34 10.78 -3.95
C HIS A 48 21.44 9.73 -3.89
N ALA A 49 21.19 8.53 -4.44
CA ALA A 49 22.16 7.45 -4.43
C ALA A 49 23.39 7.74 -5.30
N THR A 50 23.23 8.42 -6.44
CA THR A 50 24.32 8.61 -7.42
C THR A 50 24.96 9.99 -7.35
N GLY A 51 24.29 10.99 -6.75
CA GLY A 51 24.69 12.40 -6.79
C GLY A 51 24.39 13.11 -8.12
N ALA A 52 23.80 12.41 -9.10
CA ALA A 52 23.43 13.01 -10.38
C ALA A 52 22.29 14.04 -10.21
N SER A 53 22.30 15.10 -11.01
CA SER A 53 21.20 16.08 -11.03
C SER A 53 19.90 15.43 -11.47
N VAL A 54 18.77 15.95 -11.00
CA VAL A 54 17.43 15.43 -11.33
C VAL A 54 16.59 16.46 -12.10
N ALA A 55 15.87 15.98 -13.11
CA ALA A 55 14.88 16.75 -13.85
C ALA A 55 13.63 15.89 -14.12
N PHE A 56 12.63 16.49 -14.76
CA PHE A 56 11.35 15.85 -14.97
C PHE A 56 10.78 16.10 -16.37
N LEU A 57 10.03 15.11 -16.84
CA LEU A 57 9.15 15.22 -18.01
C LEU A 57 7.70 15.20 -17.55
N ARG A 58 6.85 15.94 -18.24
CA ARG A 58 5.40 15.80 -18.15
C ARG A 58 4.89 15.10 -19.40
N TYR A 59 4.07 14.08 -19.22
CA TYR A 59 3.40 13.37 -20.31
C TYR A 59 1.88 13.53 -20.21
N ASP A 60 1.28 14.02 -21.28
CA ASP A 60 -0.18 14.07 -21.40
C ASP A 60 -0.68 12.83 -22.14
N ARG A 61 -1.45 11.96 -21.46
CA ARG A 61 -1.91 10.69 -22.03
C ARG A 61 -2.91 10.85 -23.17
N GLY A 62 -3.68 11.94 -23.20
CA GLY A 62 -4.72 12.17 -24.21
C GLY A 62 -4.15 12.67 -25.53
N THR A 63 -3.20 13.60 -25.46
CA THR A 63 -2.53 14.21 -26.61
C THR A 63 -1.22 13.53 -27.00
N ARG A 64 -0.66 12.71 -26.10
CA ARG A 64 0.68 12.10 -26.19
C ARG A 64 1.82 13.13 -26.24
N GLU A 65 1.55 14.34 -25.77
CA GLU A 65 2.56 15.39 -25.72
C GLU A 65 3.55 15.13 -24.57
N VAL A 66 4.83 15.23 -24.88
CA VAL A 66 5.93 15.21 -23.90
C VAL A 66 6.46 16.63 -23.76
N ARG A 67 6.57 17.11 -22.52
CA ARG A 67 7.15 18.42 -22.21
C ARG A 67 8.28 18.27 -21.20
N TRP A 68 9.34 19.04 -21.40
CA TRP A 68 10.35 19.26 -20.37
C TRP A 68 9.74 20.09 -19.24
N ASP A 69 9.73 19.56 -18.03
CA ASP A 69 9.10 20.16 -16.84
C ASP A 69 10.11 20.28 -15.71
N SER A 70 11.24 20.93 -16.00
CA SER A 70 12.31 21.19 -15.05
C SER A 70 12.89 22.59 -15.25
N THR A 71 13.39 23.16 -14.16
CA THR A 71 14.12 24.43 -14.18
C THR A 71 15.55 24.27 -14.71
N LEU A 72 16.11 23.06 -14.65
CA LEU A 72 17.39 22.77 -15.28
C LEU A 72 17.20 22.71 -16.80
N PRO A 73 18.19 23.16 -17.60
CA PRO A 73 18.11 23.02 -19.05
C PRO A 73 18.11 21.55 -19.46
N LEU A 74 17.62 21.28 -20.66
CA LEU A 74 17.82 19.99 -21.31
C LEU A 74 19.33 19.68 -21.38
N PRO A 75 19.75 18.43 -21.15
CA PRO A 75 21.15 18.03 -21.30
C PRO A 75 21.66 18.25 -22.73
N GLU A 76 22.95 18.58 -22.84
CA GLU A 76 23.60 18.79 -24.13
C GLU A 76 23.53 17.53 -25.01
N PRO A 77 23.41 17.67 -26.35
CA PRO A 77 23.44 16.54 -27.27
C PRO A 77 24.66 15.63 -27.06
N GLY A 78 24.44 14.32 -27.06
CA GLY A 78 25.45 13.30 -26.75
C GLY A 78 25.54 12.94 -25.26
N SER A 79 24.94 13.71 -24.36
CA SER A 79 24.88 13.39 -22.93
C SER A 79 24.08 12.11 -22.69
N LYS A 80 24.47 11.34 -21.67
CA LYS A 80 23.71 10.16 -21.22
C LYS A 80 22.78 10.52 -20.06
N VAL A 81 21.52 10.10 -20.12
CA VAL A 81 20.55 10.27 -19.04
C VAL A 81 19.91 8.95 -18.65
N LEU A 82 19.46 8.89 -17.40
CA LEU A 82 18.63 7.79 -16.89
C LEU A 82 17.18 8.27 -16.79
N LEU A 83 16.30 7.72 -17.61
CA LEU A 83 14.87 8.01 -17.62
C LEU A 83 14.13 7.05 -16.68
N CYS A 84 13.43 7.61 -15.69
CA CYS A 84 12.72 6.87 -14.66
C CYS A 84 11.19 6.89 -14.87
N GLU A 85 10.54 5.74 -14.70
CA GLU A 85 9.07 5.58 -14.64
C GLU A 85 8.71 4.58 -13.54
N ASP A 86 7.49 4.63 -12.98
CA ASP A 86 7.04 3.61 -12.03
C ASP A 86 6.97 2.22 -12.66
N ILE A 87 6.23 2.07 -13.76
CA ILE A 87 6.00 0.80 -14.44
C ILE A 87 6.17 0.93 -15.96
N ALA A 88 6.97 0.04 -16.54
CA ALA A 88 6.90 -0.22 -17.96
C ALA A 88 5.72 -1.14 -18.25
N GLY A 89 4.82 -0.71 -19.16
CA GLY A 89 3.66 -1.50 -19.56
C GLY A 89 3.33 -1.29 -21.04
N ARG A 90 2.07 -1.57 -21.42
CA ARG A 90 1.60 -1.45 -22.82
C ARG A 90 1.48 -0.02 -23.35
N GLY A 91 1.59 0.98 -22.48
CA GLY A 91 1.37 2.38 -22.80
C GLY A 91 2.44 2.94 -23.74
N ASN A 92 2.19 4.14 -24.27
CA ASN A 92 3.16 4.83 -25.12
C ASN A 92 4.06 5.79 -24.33
N THR A 93 3.76 6.07 -23.06
CA THR A 93 4.48 7.04 -22.22
C THR A 93 5.99 6.90 -22.32
N LEU A 94 6.53 5.73 -21.99
CA LEU A 94 7.97 5.51 -21.96
C LEU A 94 8.58 5.61 -23.37
N VAL A 95 7.90 5.11 -24.40
CA VAL A 95 8.34 5.21 -25.80
C VAL A 95 8.39 6.66 -26.28
N ASP A 96 7.34 7.43 -26.01
CA ASP A 96 7.23 8.82 -26.43
C ASP A 96 8.26 9.69 -25.68
N CYS A 97 8.46 9.47 -24.38
CA CYS A 97 9.49 10.17 -23.60
C CYS A 97 10.92 9.84 -24.04
N ILE A 98 11.20 8.57 -24.38
CA ILE A 98 12.47 8.17 -24.99
C ILE A 98 12.65 8.89 -26.34
N GLY A 99 11.61 8.93 -27.17
CA GLY A 99 11.61 9.61 -28.46
C GLY A 99 11.94 11.10 -28.32
N PHE A 100 11.23 11.80 -27.45
CA PHE A 100 11.46 13.21 -27.14
C PHE A 100 12.92 13.50 -26.77
N LEU A 101 13.51 12.73 -25.84
CA LEU A 101 14.89 12.94 -25.42
C LEU A 101 15.90 12.63 -26.55
N ARG A 102 15.65 11.57 -27.34
CA ARG A 102 16.50 11.20 -28.48
C ARG A 102 16.46 12.21 -29.61
N GLU A 103 15.31 12.85 -29.87
CA GLU A 103 15.19 13.94 -30.84
C GLU A 103 16.06 15.15 -30.48
N HIS A 104 16.35 15.34 -29.19
CA HIS A 104 17.30 16.34 -28.68
C HIS A 104 18.75 15.83 -28.64
N GLY A 105 19.03 14.66 -29.24
CA GLY A 105 20.38 14.09 -29.32
C GLY A 105 20.87 13.44 -28.02
N VAL A 106 20.00 13.20 -27.04
CA VAL A 106 20.37 12.62 -25.75
C VAL A 106 20.41 11.09 -25.82
N VAL A 107 21.41 10.46 -25.20
CA VAL A 107 21.50 9.01 -25.04
C VAL A 107 20.70 8.58 -23.82
N VAL A 108 19.69 7.73 -24.02
CA VAL A 108 18.73 7.36 -22.95
C VAL A 108 18.96 5.92 -22.50
N ARG A 109 19.14 5.75 -21.18
CA ARG A 109 18.93 4.50 -20.44
C ARG A 109 17.65 4.62 -19.62
N THR A 110 17.08 3.50 -19.23
CA THR A 110 15.76 3.43 -18.58
C THR A 110 15.82 2.67 -17.27
N LEU A 111 15.21 3.23 -16.24
CA LEU A 111 14.99 2.56 -14.96
C LEU A 111 13.50 2.59 -14.65
N THR A 112 12.87 1.43 -14.46
CA THR A 112 11.48 1.39 -13.99
C THR A 112 11.34 0.55 -12.75
N GLY A 113 10.48 0.97 -11.83
CA GLY A 113 10.23 0.23 -10.58
C GLY A 113 9.77 -1.20 -10.84
N ALA A 114 8.97 -1.42 -11.88
CA ALA A 114 8.64 -2.74 -12.38
C ALA A 114 8.42 -2.76 -13.90
N PHE A 115 8.39 -3.95 -14.49
CA PHE A 115 7.83 -4.20 -15.82
C PHE A 115 6.99 -5.48 -15.81
N ASP A 116 5.96 -5.54 -16.66
CA ASP A 116 5.07 -6.71 -16.77
C ASP A 116 5.08 -7.35 -18.17
N ASP A 117 4.29 -8.42 -18.33
CA ASP A 117 4.12 -9.15 -19.60
C ASP A 117 3.59 -8.28 -20.76
N LEU A 118 3.03 -7.11 -20.46
CA LEU A 118 2.45 -6.19 -21.43
C LEU A 118 3.43 -5.10 -21.86
N SER A 119 4.64 -5.08 -21.29
CA SER A 119 5.68 -4.10 -21.57
C SER A 119 6.07 -4.09 -23.05
N ARG A 120 5.97 -2.92 -23.69
CA ARG A 120 6.41 -2.74 -25.10
C ARG A 120 7.92 -2.82 -25.28
N LEU A 121 8.65 -2.51 -24.23
CA LEU A 121 10.10 -2.40 -24.20
C LEU A 121 10.59 -3.01 -22.89
N ARG A 122 11.79 -3.55 -22.93
CA ARG A 122 12.48 -4.02 -21.73
C ARG A 122 13.33 -2.88 -21.18
N PRO A 123 13.07 -2.38 -19.96
CA PRO A 123 13.91 -1.36 -19.34
C PRO A 123 15.33 -1.89 -19.09
N ASP A 124 16.30 -0.98 -19.03
CA ASP A 124 17.70 -1.34 -18.74
C ASP A 124 17.87 -1.78 -17.28
N TYR A 125 17.12 -1.18 -16.37
CA TYR A 125 17.04 -1.54 -14.94
C TYR A 125 15.58 -1.65 -14.52
N SER A 126 15.14 -2.82 -14.05
CA SER A 126 13.79 -2.98 -13.52
C SER A 126 13.61 -4.26 -12.71
N ILE A 127 12.60 -4.26 -11.83
CA ILE A 127 12.11 -5.47 -11.17
C ILE A 127 11.15 -6.20 -12.14
N ASP A 128 11.42 -7.48 -12.37
CA ASP A 128 10.54 -8.32 -13.19
C ASP A 128 9.27 -8.68 -12.39
N ALA A 129 8.14 -8.15 -12.83
CA ALA A 129 6.82 -8.44 -12.27
C ALA A 129 5.94 -9.25 -13.26
N SER A 130 6.55 -9.97 -14.19
CA SER A 130 5.86 -10.87 -15.11
C SER A 130 4.99 -11.89 -14.36
N GLY A 131 3.72 -12.03 -14.76
CA GLY A 131 2.73 -12.84 -14.03
C GLY A 131 2.09 -12.18 -12.81
N TYR A 132 2.56 -11.00 -12.37
CA TYR A 132 2.04 -10.26 -11.21
C TYR A 132 1.43 -8.92 -11.62
N PHE A 133 0.70 -8.30 -10.68
CA PHE A 133 0.34 -6.89 -10.72
C PHE A 133 1.18 -6.14 -9.68
N ALA A 134 2.16 -5.35 -10.13
CA ALA A 134 2.96 -4.52 -9.24
C ALA A 134 2.11 -3.39 -8.66
N LEU A 135 2.16 -3.21 -7.35
CA LEU A 135 1.46 -2.13 -6.66
C LEU A 135 2.46 -1.28 -5.88
N PHE A 136 2.50 0.01 -6.19
CA PHE A 136 3.46 0.96 -5.62
C PHE A 136 2.95 1.63 -4.34
N PRO A 137 3.84 2.16 -3.48
CA PRO A 137 3.43 2.70 -2.18
C PRO A 137 2.66 4.03 -2.29
N TRP A 138 2.85 4.78 -3.39
CA TRP A 138 2.07 5.95 -3.75
C TRP A 138 0.72 5.62 -4.40
N GLU A 139 0.44 4.35 -4.68
CA GLU A 139 -0.84 3.87 -5.22
C GLU A 139 -1.65 3.08 -4.19
N ARG A 140 -1.27 3.13 -2.90
CA ARG A 140 -1.94 2.35 -1.85
C ARG A 140 -3.45 2.57 -1.76
N GLN A 141 -3.99 3.69 -2.24
CA GLN A 141 -5.45 3.93 -2.23
C GLN A 141 -6.17 3.28 -3.42
N ALA A 142 -5.46 2.69 -4.38
CA ALA A 142 -5.98 2.17 -5.64
C ALA A 142 -7.01 1.03 -5.49
N TYR A 143 -7.11 0.42 -4.32
CA TYR A 143 -8.13 -0.59 -4.02
C TYR A 143 -9.42 -0.02 -3.42
N THR A 144 -9.44 1.25 -2.99
CA THR A 144 -10.65 1.86 -2.45
C THR A 144 -11.63 2.19 -3.56
N GLU A 145 -12.93 1.96 -3.31
CA GLU A 145 -13.99 2.20 -4.30
C GLU A 145 -14.01 3.67 -4.73
N ARG A 146 -13.87 4.59 -3.77
CA ARG A 146 -13.85 6.05 -4.03
C ARG A 146 -12.68 6.43 -4.93
N TYR A 147 -11.46 5.98 -4.64
CA TYR A 147 -10.30 6.30 -5.48
C TYR A 147 -10.49 5.81 -6.91
N ARG A 148 -10.99 4.57 -7.10
CA ARG A 148 -11.27 4.01 -8.43
C ARG A 148 -12.34 4.78 -9.18
N ALA A 149 -13.39 5.22 -8.49
CA ALA A 149 -14.44 6.04 -9.08
C ALA A 149 -13.90 7.40 -9.51
N ASP A 150 -13.14 8.09 -8.65
CA ASP A 150 -12.56 9.40 -8.93
C ASP A 150 -11.55 9.32 -10.07
N TRP A 151 -10.68 8.31 -10.06
CA TRP A 151 -9.72 8.05 -11.15
C TRP A 151 -10.42 7.79 -12.49
N SER A 152 -11.52 7.04 -12.49
CA SER A 152 -12.28 6.75 -13.72
C SER A 152 -12.96 7.98 -14.31
N ARG A 153 -13.40 8.93 -13.46
CA ARG A 153 -13.97 10.21 -13.91
C ARG A 153 -12.90 11.17 -14.43
N ASP A 154 -11.76 11.23 -13.74
CA ASP A 154 -10.59 12.02 -14.18
C ASP A 154 -10.09 11.55 -15.55
N ALA A 155 -9.96 10.23 -15.75
CA ALA A 155 -9.58 9.65 -17.03
C ALA A 155 -10.56 9.95 -18.18
N LYS A 156 -11.83 10.25 -17.87
CA LYS A 156 -12.85 10.66 -18.85
C LYS A 156 -12.91 12.17 -19.09
N GLY A 157 -12.06 12.95 -18.41
CA GLY A 157 -12.07 14.41 -18.53
C GLY A 157 -13.30 15.07 -17.90
N GLU A 158 -13.99 14.39 -16.98
CA GLU A 158 -15.22 14.89 -16.33
C GLU A 158 -14.94 15.98 -15.27
N GLY A 159 -13.70 16.45 -15.13
CA GLY A 159 -13.35 17.73 -14.49
C GLY A 159 -13.37 17.77 -12.96
N THR A 160 -13.66 16.66 -12.26
CA THR A 160 -13.46 16.60 -10.80
C THR A 160 -12.02 16.29 -10.45
N ARG A 161 -11.34 17.24 -9.79
CA ARG A 161 -10.05 17.03 -9.14
C ARG A 161 -10.13 15.82 -8.21
N MET A 162 -9.07 15.00 -8.17
CA MET A 162 -8.94 13.94 -7.16
C MET A 162 -9.13 14.54 -5.76
N ALA A 163 -9.88 13.84 -4.90
CA ALA A 163 -10.00 14.20 -3.48
C ALA A 163 -8.64 14.15 -2.77
N ASP A 164 -8.56 14.75 -1.57
CA ASP A 164 -7.35 14.70 -0.77
C ASP A 164 -7.04 13.26 -0.32
N ASP A 165 -5.76 12.93 -0.17
CA ASP A 165 -5.29 11.58 0.16
C ASP A 165 -5.97 10.95 1.40
N HIS A 166 -6.28 11.79 2.40
CA HIS A 166 -6.92 11.38 3.65
C HIS A 166 -8.41 11.04 3.46
N GLU A 167 -9.05 11.56 2.41
CA GLU A 167 -10.45 11.29 2.10
C GLU A 167 -10.67 9.91 1.45
N TYR A 168 -9.59 9.28 0.99
CA TYR A 168 -9.57 7.88 0.57
C TYR A 168 -9.16 6.94 1.71
N ALA A 169 -9.01 7.43 2.94
CA ALA A 169 -8.75 6.56 4.08
C ALA A 169 -9.98 5.69 4.37
N VAL A 170 -9.75 4.38 4.41
CA VAL A 170 -10.76 3.36 4.71
C VAL A 170 -10.16 2.49 5.80
N TYR A 171 -10.85 2.39 6.93
CA TYR A 171 -10.36 1.68 8.11
C TYR A 171 -11.06 0.32 8.24
N ALA A 172 -10.30 -0.68 8.70
CA ALA A 172 -10.84 -1.77 9.48
C ALA A 172 -10.17 -1.80 10.86
N ILE A 173 -10.84 -2.44 11.81
CA ILE A 173 -10.35 -2.55 13.18
C ILE A 173 -10.48 -3.99 13.66
N ASP A 174 -9.60 -4.41 14.57
CA ASP A 174 -9.87 -5.55 15.42
C ASP A 174 -11.03 -5.24 16.38
N LEU A 175 -11.62 -6.30 16.92
CA LEU A 175 -12.69 -6.22 17.91
C LEU A 175 -12.09 -6.18 19.32
N ASP A 176 -11.37 -7.23 19.69
CA ASP A 176 -10.84 -7.45 21.03
C ASP A 176 -9.61 -6.54 21.27
N GLY A 177 -9.57 -5.89 22.43
CA GLY A 177 -8.55 -4.90 22.79
C GLY A 177 -8.66 -3.53 22.07
N VAL A 178 -9.50 -3.40 21.04
CA VAL A 178 -9.78 -2.13 20.35
C VAL A 178 -11.13 -1.55 20.75
N LEU A 179 -12.21 -2.33 20.57
CA LEU A 179 -13.56 -1.90 20.94
C LEU A 179 -13.90 -2.24 22.38
N LEU A 180 -13.47 -3.40 22.86
CA LEU A 180 -13.74 -3.91 24.20
C LEU A 180 -12.49 -4.57 24.80
N PRO A 181 -12.43 -4.79 26.13
CA PRO A 181 -11.34 -5.56 26.73
C PRO A 181 -11.21 -6.96 26.14
N ASP A 182 -10.00 -7.48 26.13
CA ASP A 182 -9.75 -8.88 25.76
C ASP A 182 -9.86 -9.79 26.99
N ILE A 183 -10.27 -11.04 26.77
CA ILE A 183 -10.32 -12.08 27.81
C ILE A 183 -9.04 -12.90 27.75
N SER A 184 -8.41 -13.10 28.91
CA SER A 184 -7.21 -13.93 29.01
C SER A 184 -7.43 -15.32 28.40
N PRO A 185 -6.53 -15.81 27.53
CA PRO A 185 -6.59 -17.17 26.97
C PRO A 185 -6.80 -18.26 28.03
N THR A 186 -6.19 -18.10 29.21
CA THR A 186 -6.30 -19.05 30.33
C THR A 186 -7.74 -19.26 30.80
N ARG A 187 -8.63 -18.25 30.66
CA ARG A 187 -10.04 -18.37 31.04
C ARG A 187 -10.79 -19.33 30.13
N TYR A 188 -10.44 -19.35 28.84
CA TYR A 188 -11.06 -20.27 27.88
C TYR A 188 -10.66 -21.72 28.13
N ASP A 189 -9.41 -21.95 28.54
CA ASP A 189 -8.90 -23.27 28.92
C ASP A 189 -9.53 -23.80 30.22
N GLU A 190 -9.80 -22.90 31.18
CA GLU A 190 -10.43 -23.23 32.47
C GLU A 190 -11.92 -23.58 32.32
N ASP A 191 -12.70 -22.69 31.71
CA ASP A 191 -14.13 -22.87 31.47
C ASP A 191 -14.59 -22.04 30.27
N LEU A 192 -14.67 -22.70 29.12
CA LEU A 192 -15.12 -22.10 27.87
C LEU A 192 -16.50 -21.46 28.00
N THR A 193 -17.45 -22.07 28.71
CA THR A 193 -18.83 -21.54 28.80
C THR A 193 -18.85 -20.25 29.62
N ALA A 194 -18.14 -20.23 30.75
CA ALA A 194 -18.02 -19.04 31.58
C ALA A 194 -17.26 -17.92 30.86
N ALA A 195 -16.15 -18.23 30.18
CA ALA A 195 -15.37 -17.24 29.42
C ALA A 195 -16.20 -16.59 28.30
N LEU A 196 -17.00 -17.39 27.59
CA LEU A 196 -17.91 -16.88 26.55
C LEU A 196 -19.01 -15.98 27.15
N ALA A 197 -19.58 -16.35 28.29
CA ALA A 197 -20.59 -15.54 28.97
C ALA A 197 -20.00 -14.22 29.50
N GLU A 198 -18.78 -14.25 30.04
CA GLU A 198 -18.02 -13.06 30.43
C GLU A 198 -17.82 -12.15 29.20
N ARG A 199 -17.40 -12.71 28.07
CA ARG A 199 -17.19 -11.98 26.81
C ARG A 199 -18.44 -11.25 26.33
N ASP A 200 -19.58 -11.95 26.37
CA ASP A 200 -20.86 -11.41 25.92
C ASP A 200 -21.36 -10.29 26.85
N ALA A 201 -20.86 -10.22 28.09
CA ALA A 201 -21.18 -9.20 29.08
C ALA A 201 -20.24 -7.98 29.06
N LEU A 202 -19.10 -8.05 28.37
CA LEU A 202 -18.15 -6.93 28.26
C LEU A 202 -18.80 -5.72 27.59
N VAL A 203 -18.40 -4.52 28.02
CA VAL A 203 -18.84 -3.26 27.44
C VAL A 203 -17.71 -2.62 26.62
N PRO A 204 -18.05 -1.79 25.61
CA PRO A 204 -17.03 -1.06 24.88
C PRO A 204 -16.19 -0.16 25.78
N PHE A 205 -14.95 0.11 25.39
CA PHE A 205 -14.13 1.13 26.05
C PHE A 205 -14.78 2.51 25.94
N ASP A 206 -14.68 3.31 27.01
CA ASP A 206 -15.15 4.71 27.01
C ASP A 206 -14.46 5.57 25.95
N ARG A 207 -13.25 5.18 25.54
CA ARG A 207 -12.47 5.88 24.53
C ARG A 207 -11.92 4.90 23.50
N LEU A 208 -12.42 5.05 22.29
CA LEU A 208 -12.03 4.30 21.11
C LEU A 208 -10.90 5.03 20.36
N PRO A 209 -10.24 4.38 19.37
CA PRO A 209 -9.33 5.08 18.48
C PRO A 209 -10.00 6.29 17.84
N GLY A 210 -9.25 7.38 17.65
CA GLY A 210 -9.77 8.66 17.13
C GLY A 210 -10.12 8.65 15.64
N ILE A 211 -10.71 7.56 15.15
CA ILE A 211 -11.17 7.38 13.77
C ILE A 211 -12.68 7.56 13.68
N ASP A 212 -13.16 7.86 12.48
CA ASP A 212 -14.60 7.90 12.24
C ASP A 212 -15.16 6.47 12.08
N LEU A 213 -15.73 5.93 13.16
CA LEU A 213 -16.36 4.61 13.17
C LEU A 213 -17.62 4.51 12.31
N LYS A 214 -18.21 5.63 11.86
CA LYS A 214 -19.31 5.60 10.89
C LYS A 214 -18.81 5.31 9.48
N HIS A 215 -17.57 5.68 9.18
CA HIS A 215 -16.90 5.45 7.89
C HIS A 215 -15.85 4.34 7.94
N THR A 216 -15.76 3.63 9.06
CA THR A 216 -15.01 2.37 9.16
C THR A 216 -15.74 1.31 8.36
N ARG A 217 -15.02 0.51 7.58
CA ARG A 217 -15.60 -0.45 6.64
C ARG A 217 -15.97 -1.76 7.33
N ALA A 218 -15.09 -2.24 8.20
CA ALA A 218 -15.17 -3.59 8.74
C ALA A 218 -14.56 -3.72 10.14
N ILE A 219 -15.08 -4.69 10.89
CA ILE A 219 -14.44 -5.32 12.05
C ILE A 219 -13.88 -6.66 11.57
N ILE A 220 -12.58 -6.88 11.76
CA ILE A 220 -11.89 -8.11 11.38
C ILE A 220 -11.26 -8.71 12.63
N THR A 221 -11.81 -9.83 13.11
CA THR A 221 -11.46 -10.39 14.43
C THR A 221 -10.86 -11.79 14.34
N GLY A 222 -10.00 -12.14 15.29
CA GLY A 222 -9.47 -13.50 15.48
C GLY A 222 -10.49 -14.50 16.02
N ARG A 223 -11.68 -14.05 16.47
CA ARG A 223 -12.77 -14.92 16.93
C ARG A 223 -13.20 -15.89 15.82
N PRO A 224 -13.52 -17.16 16.16
CA PRO A 224 -13.88 -18.15 15.16
C PRO A 224 -15.29 -17.92 14.60
N GLU A 225 -15.51 -18.30 13.34
CA GLU A 225 -16.78 -18.16 12.62
C GLU A 225 -18.01 -18.72 13.38
N MET A 226 -17.81 -19.78 14.18
CA MET A 226 -18.88 -20.36 15.00
C MET A 226 -19.47 -19.39 16.04
N ASP A 227 -18.74 -18.33 16.39
CA ASP A 227 -19.17 -17.27 17.31
C ASP A 227 -19.85 -16.09 16.61
N ARG A 228 -20.17 -16.20 15.31
CA ARG A 228 -20.73 -15.10 14.52
C ARG A 228 -22.00 -14.53 15.11
N GLU A 229 -22.96 -15.37 15.45
CA GLU A 229 -24.27 -14.87 15.86
C GLU A 229 -24.19 -14.07 17.17
N ARG A 230 -23.48 -14.59 18.17
CA ARG A 230 -23.29 -13.83 19.43
C ARG A 230 -22.50 -12.53 19.21
N THR A 231 -21.50 -12.55 18.32
CA THR A 231 -20.66 -11.39 18.08
C THR A 231 -21.48 -10.32 17.37
N ARG A 232 -22.31 -10.71 16.41
CA ARG A 232 -23.28 -9.83 15.74
C ARG A 232 -24.26 -9.19 16.73
N VAL A 233 -24.84 -9.99 17.63
CA VAL A 233 -25.77 -9.48 18.66
C VAL A 233 -25.08 -8.46 19.57
N TRP A 234 -23.84 -8.72 19.99
CA TRP A 234 -23.07 -7.76 20.79
C TRP A 234 -22.82 -6.45 20.01
N LEU A 235 -22.41 -6.53 18.75
CA LEU A 235 -22.17 -5.36 17.90
C LEU A 235 -23.44 -4.53 17.69
N GLU A 236 -24.58 -5.17 17.43
CA GLU A 236 -25.87 -4.49 17.28
C GLU A 236 -26.28 -3.77 18.57
N ARG A 237 -26.17 -4.45 19.71
CA ARG A 237 -26.49 -3.88 21.03
C ARG A 237 -25.68 -2.63 21.34
N HIS A 238 -24.42 -2.57 20.88
CA HIS A 238 -23.50 -1.48 21.16
C HIS A 238 -23.34 -0.47 20.01
N GLY A 239 -24.16 -0.55 18.96
CA GLY A 239 -24.19 0.44 17.88
C GLY A 239 -23.09 0.29 16.82
N PHE A 240 -22.51 -0.90 16.70
CA PHE A 240 -21.48 -1.26 15.71
C PHE A 240 -22.00 -2.21 14.62
N GLY A 241 -23.29 -2.56 14.65
CA GLY A 241 -23.89 -3.54 13.72
C GLY A 241 -23.89 -3.11 12.24
N HIS A 242 -23.59 -1.86 11.92
CA HIS A 242 -23.43 -1.37 10.54
C HIS A 242 -22.08 -1.75 9.91
N LEU A 243 -21.11 -2.19 10.70
CA LEU A 243 -19.79 -2.58 10.23
C LEU A 243 -19.80 -4.01 9.69
N GLU A 244 -19.09 -4.26 8.59
CA GLU A 244 -18.92 -5.61 8.08
C GLU A 244 -18.13 -6.46 9.09
N LEU A 245 -18.69 -7.59 9.52
CA LEU A 245 -18.03 -8.51 10.46
C LEU A 245 -17.32 -9.64 9.70
N VAL A 246 -15.99 -9.62 9.72
CA VAL A 246 -15.14 -10.68 9.18
C VAL A 246 -14.52 -11.45 10.34
N MET A 247 -14.70 -12.78 10.34
CA MET A 247 -14.25 -13.66 11.43
C MET A 247 -13.39 -14.79 10.86
N ARG A 248 -12.58 -15.38 11.73
CA ARG A 248 -11.61 -16.40 11.35
C ARG A 248 -12.30 -17.74 11.06
N THR A 249 -11.98 -18.33 9.90
CA THR A 249 -12.36 -19.71 9.59
C THR A 249 -11.26 -20.66 10.07
N PRO A 250 -11.49 -21.51 11.08
CA PRO A 250 -10.44 -22.32 11.72
C PRO A 250 -9.67 -23.23 10.76
N ASP A 251 -10.33 -23.76 9.73
CA ASP A 251 -9.70 -24.66 8.74
C ASP A 251 -8.67 -23.95 7.86
N SER A 252 -8.72 -22.62 7.78
CA SER A 252 -7.82 -21.81 6.96
C SER A 252 -6.70 -21.13 7.75
N HIS A 253 -6.94 -20.86 9.03
CA HIS A 253 -6.05 -20.10 9.90
C HIS A 253 -6.23 -20.57 11.35
N ASP A 254 -5.13 -20.98 11.98
CA ASP A 254 -5.14 -21.45 13.36
C ASP A 254 -5.31 -20.31 14.39
N GLU A 255 -5.32 -20.68 15.67
CA GLU A 255 -5.47 -19.76 16.81
C GLU A 255 -4.17 -19.10 17.25
N SER A 256 -3.05 -19.41 16.59
CA SER A 256 -1.78 -18.77 16.90
C SER A 256 -1.82 -17.28 16.54
N PRO A 257 -0.98 -16.43 17.16
CA PRO A 257 -0.82 -15.05 16.73
C PRO A 257 -0.52 -14.92 15.23
N THR A 258 0.24 -15.86 14.67
CA THR A 258 0.54 -15.92 13.23
C THR A 258 -0.70 -16.23 12.38
N GLY A 259 -1.50 -17.22 12.78
CA GLY A 259 -2.75 -17.57 12.09
C GLY A 259 -3.77 -16.44 12.13
N ALA A 260 -3.96 -15.83 13.30
CA ALA A 260 -4.84 -14.67 13.47
C ALA A 260 -4.38 -13.47 12.64
N ALA A 261 -3.08 -13.15 12.65
CA ALA A 261 -2.52 -12.08 11.85
C ALA A 261 -2.67 -12.32 10.34
N ALA A 262 -2.40 -13.54 9.86
CA ALA A 262 -2.57 -13.90 8.46
C ALA A 262 -4.04 -13.79 8.00
N HIS A 263 -4.99 -14.24 8.84
CA HIS A 263 -6.41 -14.05 8.60
C HIS A 263 -6.76 -12.55 8.46
N LYS A 264 -6.35 -11.75 9.44
CA LYS A 264 -6.64 -10.31 9.49
C LYS A 264 -6.06 -9.56 8.30
N ALA A 265 -4.81 -9.85 7.92
CA ALA A 265 -4.15 -9.27 6.77
C ALA A 265 -4.87 -9.61 5.45
N ALA A 266 -5.20 -10.89 5.24
CA ALA A 266 -5.91 -11.34 4.04
C ALA A 266 -7.31 -10.72 3.94
N ALA A 267 -8.02 -10.64 5.06
CA ALA A 267 -9.32 -9.99 5.15
C ALA A 267 -9.23 -8.47 4.87
N ALA A 268 -8.24 -7.77 5.43
CA ALA A 268 -8.03 -6.35 5.19
C ALA A 268 -7.79 -6.04 3.71
N ILE A 269 -6.94 -6.83 3.05
CA ILE A 269 -6.69 -6.73 1.61
C ILE A 269 -7.99 -6.97 0.82
N LYS A 270 -8.75 -8.01 1.16
CA LYS A 270 -10.02 -8.35 0.50
C LYS A 270 -11.07 -7.26 0.67
N CYS A 271 -11.14 -6.64 1.84
CA CYS A 271 -12.04 -5.52 2.12
C CYS A 271 -11.59 -4.20 1.46
N GLY A 272 -10.39 -4.14 0.89
CA GLY A 272 -9.86 -2.94 0.26
C GLY A 272 -9.69 -1.78 1.24
N VAL A 273 -9.23 -2.06 2.46
CA VAL A 273 -8.99 -1.01 3.48
C VAL A 273 -7.57 -0.50 3.42
N THR A 274 -7.37 0.79 3.72
CA THR A 274 -6.06 1.44 3.72
C THR A 274 -5.37 1.46 5.07
N HIS A 275 -6.15 1.26 6.13
CA HIS A 275 -5.67 1.26 7.50
C HIS A 275 -6.26 0.09 8.27
N PHE A 276 -5.47 -0.50 9.15
CA PHE A 276 -5.91 -1.54 10.07
C PHE A 276 -5.48 -1.20 11.49
N ILE A 277 -6.40 -1.24 12.45
CA ILE A 277 -6.10 -1.01 13.86
C ILE A 277 -6.11 -2.34 14.60
N GLU A 278 -4.99 -2.67 15.20
CA GLU A 278 -4.73 -3.92 15.92
C GLU A 278 -4.37 -3.60 17.38
N SER A 279 -4.84 -4.39 18.34
CA SER A 279 -4.54 -4.18 19.76
C SER A 279 -3.30 -4.95 20.22
N ASP A 280 -3.02 -6.10 19.59
CA ASP A 280 -1.87 -6.94 19.91
C ASP A 280 -0.63 -6.51 19.11
N PRO A 281 0.50 -6.15 19.77
CA PRO A 281 1.67 -5.64 19.06
C PRO A 281 2.34 -6.71 18.17
N VAL A 282 2.26 -7.99 18.51
CA VAL A 282 2.84 -9.07 17.71
C VAL A 282 2.02 -9.27 16.44
N GLN A 283 0.69 -9.35 16.56
CA GLN A 283 -0.19 -9.42 15.40
C GLN A 283 -0.04 -8.18 14.52
N ALA A 284 0.10 -6.98 15.10
CA ALA A 284 0.28 -5.75 14.32
C ALA A 284 1.54 -5.81 13.43
N ILE A 285 2.66 -6.33 13.96
CA ILE A 285 3.90 -6.53 13.19
C ILE A 285 3.68 -7.56 12.08
N LEU A 286 3.07 -8.71 12.40
CA LEU A 286 2.84 -9.80 11.44
C LEU A 286 1.86 -9.40 10.33
N ILE A 287 0.83 -8.61 10.65
CA ILE A 287 -0.11 -8.04 9.67
C ILE A 287 0.64 -7.07 8.75
N ALA A 288 1.48 -6.18 9.30
CA ALA A 288 2.25 -5.23 8.50
C ALA A 288 3.20 -5.93 7.52
N GLN A 289 3.84 -7.02 7.96
CA GLN A 289 4.69 -7.87 7.11
C GLN A 289 3.90 -8.59 6.01
N SER A 290 2.68 -9.06 6.33
CA SER A 290 1.83 -9.80 5.38
C SER A 290 1.10 -8.90 4.39
N ALA A 291 0.86 -7.64 4.75
CA ALA A 291 0.23 -6.62 3.93
C ALA A 291 1.07 -5.32 3.90
N PRO A 292 2.21 -5.28 3.19
CA PRO A 292 3.21 -4.21 3.32
C PRO A 292 2.73 -2.80 2.95
N LEU A 293 1.63 -2.67 2.22
CA LEU A 293 1.04 -1.38 1.83
C LEU A 293 -0.15 -0.95 2.71
N LEU A 294 -0.52 -1.79 3.68
CA LEU A 294 -1.53 -1.47 4.68
C LEU A 294 -0.91 -0.64 5.79
N ARG A 295 -1.55 0.46 6.18
CA ARG A 295 -1.12 1.23 7.35
C ARG A 295 -1.64 0.55 8.61
N VAL A 296 -0.80 -0.26 9.23
CA VAL A 296 -1.14 -0.95 10.47
C VAL A 296 -0.83 -0.05 11.67
N ILE A 297 -1.81 0.14 12.53
CA ILE A 297 -1.72 0.94 13.74
C ILE A 297 -1.91 0.01 14.93
N TRP A 298 -0.88 -0.12 15.76
CA TRP A 298 -1.02 -0.74 17.06
C TRP A 298 -1.70 0.25 18.01
N TRP A 299 -2.89 -0.09 18.49
CA TRP A 299 -3.65 0.67 19.46
C TRP A 299 -3.48 0.12 20.87
N ASN A 300 -2.97 0.95 21.78
CA ASN A 300 -2.91 0.63 23.19
C ASN A 300 -4.04 1.35 23.93
N ALA A 301 -5.07 0.58 24.33
CA ALA A 301 -6.24 1.12 25.04
C ALA A 301 -5.90 1.69 26.43
N GLN A 302 -4.85 1.19 27.09
CA GLN A 302 -4.44 1.65 28.43
C GLN A 302 -3.84 3.06 28.36
N THR A 303 -2.92 3.28 27.41
CA THR A 303 -2.27 4.59 27.20
C THR A 303 -3.08 5.50 26.29
N ARG A 304 -4.08 4.97 25.56
CA ARG A 304 -4.93 5.67 24.58
C ARG A 304 -4.11 6.26 23.44
N THR A 305 -3.12 5.51 22.99
CA THR A 305 -2.18 5.91 21.94
C THR A 305 -2.17 4.90 20.80
N GLY A 306 -2.03 5.40 19.57
CA GLY A 306 -1.76 4.58 18.39
C GLY A 306 -0.31 4.73 17.93
N THR A 307 0.31 3.63 17.53
CA THR A 307 1.67 3.58 16.98
C THR A 307 1.61 2.98 15.58
N LEU A 308 2.13 3.67 14.57
CA LEU A 308 2.24 3.12 13.21
C LEU A 308 3.32 2.02 13.19
N ILE A 309 2.98 0.85 12.66
CA ILE A 309 3.88 -0.31 12.56
C ILE A 309 4.36 -0.46 11.12
N GLY A 310 5.68 -0.58 10.94
CA GLY A 310 6.31 -0.80 9.64
C GLY A 310 6.32 -2.27 9.21
N ALA A 311 6.41 -2.50 7.90
CA ALA A 311 6.37 -3.84 7.30
C ALA A 311 7.74 -4.54 7.23
N SER A 312 8.84 -3.81 7.37
CA SER A 312 10.19 -4.33 7.11
C SER A 312 10.70 -5.22 8.24
N ALA A 313 11.08 -6.46 7.90
CA ALA A 313 11.94 -7.28 8.74
C ALA A 313 13.40 -6.86 8.51
N TRP A 314 14.18 -6.70 9.57
CA TRP A 314 15.62 -6.53 9.48
C TRP A 314 16.29 -7.90 9.54
N SER A 315 17.00 -8.29 8.49
CA SER A 315 17.73 -9.57 8.40
C SER A 315 19.14 -9.35 7.88
#